data_AF-A0A453HZC9-F1
#
_entry.id   AF-A0A453HZC9-F1
#
_cell.length_a   1.000
_cell.length_b   1.000
_cell.length_c   1.000
_cell.angle_alpha   90.00
_cell.angle_beta   90.00
_cell.angle_gamma   90.00
#
_symmetry.space_group_name_H-M   'P 1'
#
loop_
_entity.id
_entity.type
_entity.pdbx_description
1 polymer ?
#
loop_
_entity_poly.entity_id
_entity_poly.type
_entity_poly.pdbx_seq_one_letter_code
_entity_poly.pdbx_strand_id
1 'polypeptide(L)'
;MATVSFSSPASFAGDNSGALTSATILRFPPNFVRQLSTKARRNCSNIGVAQIVAAAWSDRRAVTSHSGGGSRVRGTSSHAAAASAATSAAAAAEVGAIPNAKLAQPSAAALAERALLGSDASLAVHAGERLGRRIATDAITTPVVNTSAYWFSSSQELIDFKEGRHASFEYGRYGNPTTEALEKKMSALEKAESTVFVASGMYASVAMLSTLVPAGGHIVTTTDLYRKTRIYMETELPKRGITMTVIRPADMDALQDALDNNNVSLFFTETPTNPFLRCIDIELVSNMCHNKGALLCIDSTFASPINQKALTLGADMVVHSATKYIAGHNDVIGGCISGRDELVSKVRIYHHVVGGVLNP
;
A
#
# COMPACT_ATOMS: atom_id res chain seq x y z
N MET A 1 -12.55 -10.08 58.81
CA MET A 1 -12.12 -8.93 59.62
C MET A 1 -10.68 -9.18 60.05
N ALA A 2 -9.71 -8.59 59.35
CA ALA A 2 -8.33 -8.41 59.80
C ALA A 2 -7.61 -7.55 58.76
N THR A 3 -7.58 -6.25 59.06
CA THR A 3 -6.76 -5.21 58.44
C THR A 3 -5.31 -5.38 58.88
N VAL A 4 -4.34 -5.25 57.96
CA VAL A 4 -2.94 -4.95 58.31
C VAL A 4 -2.42 -3.88 57.37
N SER A 5 -1.80 -2.88 58.01
CA SER A 5 -1.44 -1.54 57.55
C SER A 5 -0.15 -1.47 56.74
N PHE A 6 -0.07 -0.41 55.91
CA PHE A 6 1.12 0.07 55.23
C PHE A 6 2.24 0.49 56.20
N SER A 7 3.49 0.25 55.78
CA SER A 7 4.65 1.03 56.21
C SER A 7 5.59 1.24 55.03
N SER A 8 6.06 2.47 54.86
CA SER A 8 7.16 2.87 53.98
C SER A 8 8.22 3.52 54.88
N PRO A 9 9.51 3.25 54.66
CA PRO A 9 10.42 4.30 54.17
C PRO A 9 11.49 3.67 53.23
N ALA A 10 12.42 4.33 52.55
CA ALA A 10 13.03 5.64 52.65
C ALA A 10 13.60 6.04 51.28
N SER A 11 13.71 7.35 51.08
CA SER A 11 14.44 8.03 50.01
C SER A 11 15.96 7.87 50.16
N PHE A 12 16.66 7.57 49.06
CA PHE A 12 18.08 7.88 48.89
C PHE A 12 18.30 8.58 47.56
N ALA A 13 18.96 9.73 47.64
CA ALA A 13 19.34 10.59 46.52
C ALA A 13 20.80 10.32 46.11
N GLY A 14 21.08 10.46 44.81
CA GLY A 14 22.41 10.63 44.23
C GLY A 14 22.90 9.47 43.37
N ASP A 15 22.79 9.58 42.04
CA ASP A 15 23.97 9.94 41.24
C ASP A 15 23.56 10.38 39.82
N ASN A 16 24.20 11.43 39.33
CA ASN A 16 23.87 12.12 38.10
C ASN A 16 24.95 11.83 37.05
N SER A 17 24.78 10.74 36.29
CA SER A 17 25.59 10.46 35.10
C SER A 17 24.69 9.94 33.98
N GLY A 18 24.68 10.65 32.85
CA GLY A 18 23.74 10.46 31.75
C GLY A 18 23.77 9.06 31.14
N ALA A 19 22.63 8.38 31.20
CA ALA A 19 22.25 7.30 30.31
C ALA A 19 20.76 7.44 30.00
N LEU A 20 20.44 7.89 28.78
CA LEU A 20 19.09 7.93 28.24
C LEU A 20 18.62 6.51 27.95
N THR A 21 17.96 5.86 28.92
CA THR A 21 17.17 4.65 28.67
C THR A 21 15.70 4.98 28.82
N SER A 22 15.06 5.27 27.69
CA SER A 22 13.61 5.43 27.55
C SER A 22 12.91 4.13 27.92
N ALA A 23 12.31 4.08 29.11
CA ALA A 23 11.37 3.02 29.48
C ALA A 23 10.08 3.19 28.67
N THR A 24 9.92 2.33 27.65
CA THR A 24 8.72 2.16 26.84
C THR A 24 7.49 1.89 27.71
N ILE A 25 6.49 2.75 27.56
CA ILE A 25 5.14 2.60 28.13
C ILE A 25 4.49 1.33 27.53
N LEU A 26 4.45 0.26 28.32
CA LEU A 26 3.64 -0.95 28.10
C LEU A 26 2.51 -1.05 29.12
N ARG A 27 1.66 -0.02 29.22
CA ARG A 27 0.40 -0.10 29.97
C ARG A 27 -0.75 0.46 29.16
N PHE A 28 -1.54 -0.44 28.58
CA PHE A 28 -2.89 -0.11 28.13
C PHE A 28 -3.78 0.20 29.35
N PRO A 29 -4.68 1.19 29.28
CA PRO A 29 -5.60 1.50 30.37
C PRO A 29 -6.60 0.35 30.61
N PRO A 30 -7.06 0.13 31.87
CA PRO A 30 -7.73 -1.11 32.29
C PRO A 30 -9.11 -1.41 31.67
N ASN A 31 -9.64 -0.58 30.76
CA ASN A 31 -11.05 -0.65 30.34
C ASN A 31 -11.30 -0.92 28.84
N PHE A 32 -10.29 -1.35 28.07
CA PHE A 32 -10.43 -1.57 26.62
C PHE A 32 -11.11 -2.89 26.20
N VAL A 33 -11.75 -3.63 27.12
CA VAL A 33 -12.21 -5.03 26.84
C VAL A 33 -13.71 -5.16 26.57
N ARG A 34 -14.50 -4.07 26.48
CA ARG A 34 -15.96 -4.19 26.36
C ARG A 34 -16.56 -3.54 25.12
N GLN A 35 -16.31 -4.11 23.94
CA GLN A 35 -17.27 -4.16 22.80
C GLN A 35 -16.71 -4.93 21.59
N LEU A 36 -16.57 -6.25 21.70
CA LEU A 36 -16.36 -7.10 20.52
C LEU A 36 -17.34 -8.28 20.56
N SER A 37 -18.28 -8.28 19.63
CA SER A 37 -19.20 -9.38 19.32
C SER A 37 -18.41 -10.70 19.22
N THR A 38 -19.03 -11.81 19.63
CA THR A 38 -18.44 -13.16 19.67
C THR A 38 -17.84 -13.61 18.33
N LYS A 39 -18.25 -12.98 17.20
CA LYS A 39 -17.65 -13.19 15.87
C LYS A 39 -16.28 -12.51 15.69
N ALA A 40 -16.03 -11.37 16.35
CA ALA A 40 -14.74 -10.68 16.34
C ALA A 40 -13.69 -11.41 17.21
N ARG A 41 -14.10 -12.03 18.32
CA ARG A 41 -13.18 -12.82 19.17
C ARG A 41 -12.55 -14.00 18.43
N ARG A 42 -13.30 -14.72 17.58
CA ARG A 42 -12.75 -15.86 16.82
C ARG A 42 -11.74 -15.45 15.75
N ASN A 43 -11.90 -14.28 15.14
CA ASN A 43 -10.92 -13.76 14.17
C ASN A 43 -9.70 -13.14 14.87
N CYS A 44 -9.89 -12.47 16.01
CA CYS A 44 -8.81 -11.80 16.75
C CYS A 44 -7.99 -12.73 17.67
N SER A 45 -8.45 -13.95 18.00
CA SER A 45 -7.66 -14.87 18.82
C SER A 45 -6.43 -15.45 18.09
N ASN A 46 -6.43 -15.54 16.75
CA ASN A 46 -5.23 -15.93 15.99
C ASN A 46 -4.24 -14.78 15.80
N ILE A 47 -4.68 -13.52 16.00
CA ILE A 47 -3.90 -12.30 15.78
C ILE A 47 -2.89 -12.04 16.91
N GLY A 48 -3.21 -12.38 18.15
CA GLY A 48 -2.28 -12.23 19.27
C GLY A 48 -1.03 -13.12 19.16
N VAL A 49 -1.16 -14.29 18.52
CA VAL A 49 -0.04 -15.21 18.25
C VAL A 49 0.81 -14.70 17.09
N ALA A 50 0.20 -14.09 16.08
CA ALA A 50 0.88 -13.51 14.91
C ALA A 50 1.89 -12.41 15.30
N GLN A 51 1.49 -11.55 16.24
CA GLN A 51 2.31 -10.43 16.72
C GLN A 51 3.55 -10.91 17.50
N ILE A 52 3.44 -12.03 18.23
CA ILE A 52 4.55 -12.61 18.98
C ILE A 52 5.55 -13.29 18.04
N VAL A 53 5.07 -13.94 16.97
CA VAL A 53 5.93 -14.64 15.99
C VAL A 53 6.69 -13.66 15.09
N ALA A 54 6.06 -12.58 14.64
CA ALA A 54 6.72 -11.56 13.82
C ALA A 54 7.81 -10.78 14.60
N ALA A 55 7.58 -10.53 15.90
CA ALA A 55 8.59 -9.94 16.78
C ALA A 55 9.80 -10.86 17.00
N ALA A 56 9.56 -12.17 17.23
CA ALA A 56 10.63 -13.14 17.49
C ALA A 56 11.55 -13.41 16.28
N TRP A 57 11.09 -13.14 15.05
CA TRP A 57 11.91 -13.26 13.83
C TRP A 57 12.84 -12.06 13.61
N SER A 58 12.44 -10.88 14.11
CA SER A 58 13.21 -9.64 13.99
C SER A 58 14.44 -9.63 14.90
N ASP A 59 14.42 -10.40 15.99
CA ASP A 59 15.49 -10.44 16.99
C ASP A 59 16.66 -11.40 16.66
N ARG A 60 16.59 -12.18 15.57
CA ARG A 60 17.56 -13.27 15.31
C ARG A 60 18.63 -13.01 14.24
N ARG A 61 18.90 -11.76 13.84
CA ARG A 61 20.06 -11.46 12.97
C ARG A 61 21.01 -10.44 13.58
N ALA A 62 21.81 -10.92 14.53
CA ALA A 62 23.09 -10.31 14.91
C ALA A 62 24.06 -11.40 15.42
N VAL A 63 24.54 -12.27 14.52
CA VAL A 63 25.78 -13.04 14.72
C VAL A 63 26.53 -13.07 13.40
N THR A 64 27.55 -12.24 13.28
CA THR A 64 28.53 -12.25 12.18
C THR A 64 29.60 -13.30 12.45
N SER A 65 30.00 -14.06 11.44
CA SER A 65 31.27 -14.80 11.43
C SER A 65 31.99 -14.60 10.11
N HIS A 66 33.29 -14.37 10.20
CA HIS A 66 34.23 -14.00 9.14
C HIS A 66 34.70 -15.20 8.30
N SER A 67 34.91 -14.97 6.99
CA SER A 67 36.00 -15.48 6.12
C SER A 67 35.68 -15.04 4.68
N GLY A 68 36.56 -14.63 3.77
CA GLY A 68 38.02 -14.71 3.65
C GLY A 68 38.39 -15.31 2.28
N GLY A 69 38.80 -14.48 1.31
CA GLY A 69 39.37 -14.86 -0.01
C GLY A 69 38.44 -14.61 -1.21
N GLY A 70 38.83 -14.12 -2.39
CA GLY A 70 40.14 -13.79 -2.95
C GLY A 70 40.24 -14.25 -4.42
N SER A 71 40.27 -13.29 -5.37
CA SER A 71 41.01 -13.30 -6.66
C SER A 71 40.35 -13.72 -8.00
N ARG A 72 40.37 -12.74 -8.94
CA ARG A 72 40.72 -12.74 -10.41
C ARG A 72 39.86 -13.53 -11.42
N VAL A 73 39.76 -13.21 -12.73
CA VAL A 73 39.94 -12.07 -13.68
C VAL A 73 39.65 -12.64 -15.10
N ARG A 74 39.46 -11.75 -16.11
CA ARG A 74 39.38 -11.91 -17.60
C ARG A 74 37.98 -12.21 -18.14
N GLY A 75 37.41 -11.40 -19.04
CA GLY A 75 37.95 -10.88 -20.32
C GLY A 75 37.25 -11.69 -21.43
N THR A 76 36.57 -11.16 -22.45
CA THR A 76 37.01 -10.21 -23.48
C THR A 76 35.84 -9.89 -24.44
N SER A 77 35.80 -8.66 -24.98
CA SER A 77 35.54 -8.20 -26.38
C SER A 77 34.56 -8.98 -27.30
N SER A 78 33.75 -8.42 -28.22
CA SER A 78 33.65 -7.09 -28.85
C SER A 78 32.71 -7.15 -30.07
N HIS A 79 32.21 -5.97 -30.50
CA HIS A 79 31.81 -5.55 -31.87
C HIS A 79 30.57 -6.19 -32.53
N ALA A 80 29.76 -5.54 -33.37
CA ALA A 80 29.49 -4.15 -33.78
C ALA A 80 28.34 -4.20 -34.80
N ALA A 81 27.45 -3.19 -34.83
CA ALA A 81 26.95 -2.43 -36.01
C ALA A 81 26.47 -3.18 -37.28
N ALA A 82 25.46 -2.81 -38.07
CA ALA A 82 24.51 -1.70 -38.19
C ALA A 82 23.56 -2.03 -39.38
N ALA A 83 22.70 -1.07 -39.75
CA ALA A 83 21.83 -0.96 -40.96
C ALA A 83 20.41 -1.54 -40.80
N SER A 84 19.32 -0.74 -40.70
CA SER A 84 18.74 0.31 -41.56
C SER A 84 17.99 -0.22 -42.80
N ALA A 85 16.67 -0.17 -42.77
CA ALA A 85 15.82 0.06 -43.94
C ALA A 85 14.47 0.64 -43.49
N ALA A 86 14.10 1.78 -44.07
CA ALA A 86 12.87 2.52 -43.83
C ALA A 86 11.84 2.24 -44.94
N THR A 87 10.62 2.77 -44.71
CA THR A 87 9.42 2.87 -45.57
C THR A 87 8.50 1.63 -45.61
N SER A 88 7.17 1.73 -45.51
CA SER A 88 6.23 2.82 -45.79
C SER A 88 4.95 2.78 -44.93
N ALA A 89 4.34 3.95 -44.82
CA ALA A 89 3.18 4.33 -44.01
C ALA A 89 1.84 3.63 -44.33
N ALA A 90 1.01 3.49 -43.31
CA ALA A 90 -0.45 3.65 -43.40
C ALA A 90 -0.98 4.15 -42.05
N ALA A 91 -1.68 5.29 -42.07
CA ALA A 91 -2.11 6.07 -40.93
C ALA A 91 -3.22 5.39 -40.10
N ALA A 92 -3.01 5.31 -38.78
CA ALA A 92 -4.04 5.08 -37.78
C ALA A 92 -3.85 6.13 -36.68
N ALA A 93 -4.94 6.81 -36.31
CA ALA A 93 -4.96 7.99 -35.45
C ALA A 93 -4.24 7.79 -34.11
N GLU A 94 -3.29 8.68 -33.80
CA GLU A 94 -2.56 8.72 -32.53
C GLU A 94 -3.49 9.10 -31.38
N VAL A 95 -3.60 8.19 -30.41
CA VAL A 95 -3.91 8.54 -29.02
C VAL A 95 -2.62 9.10 -28.44
N GLY A 96 -2.65 10.36 -27.98
CA GLY A 96 -1.48 11.13 -27.56
C GLY A 96 -0.50 10.36 -26.69
N ALA A 97 0.77 10.38 -27.10
CA ALA A 97 1.88 9.79 -26.39
C ALA A 97 2.03 10.38 -24.98
N ILE A 98 2.13 9.50 -23.98
CA ILE A 98 2.48 9.86 -22.61
C ILE A 98 4.00 10.07 -22.57
N PRO A 99 4.51 11.26 -22.20
CA PRO A 99 5.94 11.48 -22.13
C PRO A 99 6.56 10.65 -21.00
N ASN A 100 7.70 10.04 -21.34
CA ASN A 100 8.55 9.20 -20.49
C ASN A 100 8.71 9.79 -19.08
N ALA A 101 8.04 9.20 -18.08
CA ALA A 101 8.10 9.66 -16.70
C ALA A 101 9.43 9.25 -16.06
N LYS A 102 10.35 10.21 -15.94
CA LYS A 102 11.44 10.13 -14.94
C LYS A 102 10.79 9.97 -13.56
N LEU A 103 11.34 9.07 -12.72
CA LEU A 103 10.93 8.89 -11.32
C LEU A 103 10.60 10.26 -10.69
N ALA A 104 9.32 10.47 -10.36
CA ALA A 104 8.84 11.75 -9.83
C ALA A 104 9.41 11.92 -8.41
N GLN A 105 10.22 12.96 -8.22
CA GLN A 105 10.71 13.31 -6.90
C GLN A 105 9.53 13.73 -6.00
N PRO A 106 9.54 13.37 -4.70
CA PRO A 106 8.49 13.77 -3.78
C PRO A 106 8.40 15.30 -3.69
N SER A 107 7.19 15.84 -3.60
CA SER A 107 6.98 17.28 -3.51
C SER A 107 7.62 17.88 -2.25
N ALA A 108 8.01 19.16 -2.30
CA ALA A 108 8.63 19.85 -1.16
C ALA A 108 7.76 19.83 0.11
N ALA A 109 6.43 19.84 -0.05
CA ALA A 109 5.49 19.74 1.07
C ALA A 109 5.53 18.34 1.73
N ALA A 110 5.61 17.26 0.94
CA ALA A 110 5.70 15.90 1.46
C ALA A 110 7.03 15.65 2.21
N LEU A 111 8.11 16.28 1.75
CA LEU A 111 9.41 16.25 2.43
C LEU A 111 9.38 17.05 3.75
N ALA A 112 8.76 18.23 3.77
CA ALA A 112 8.60 19.03 4.98
C ALA A 112 7.70 18.33 6.03
N GLU A 113 6.63 17.66 5.59
CA GLU A 113 5.75 16.88 6.46
C GLU A 113 6.49 15.72 7.13
N ARG A 114 7.34 15.00 6.38
CA ARG A 114 8.20 13.94 6.94
C ARG A 114 9.27 14.48 7.90
N ALA A 115 9.85 15.65 7.61
CA ALA A 115 10.86 16.25 8.47
C ALA A 115 10.28 16.70 9.82
N LEU A 116 9.02 17.12 9.85
CA LEU A 116 8.34 17.62 11.05
C LEU A 116 7.62 16.50 11.84
N LEU A 117 7.19 15.43 11.15
CA LEU A 117 6.47 14.29 11.71
C LEU A 117 7.36 13.03 11.66
N GLY A 118 8.24 12.89 12.66
CA GLY A 118 9.25 11.82 12.68
C GLY A 118 8.76 10.41 13.03
N SER A 119 7.46 10.18 13.27
CA SER A 119 6.91 8.86 13.63
C SER A 119 5.63 8.54 12.86
N ASP A 120 5.37 7.24 12.65
CA ASP A 120 4.13 6.78 12.04
C ASP A 120 2.88 7.14 12.87
N ALA A 121 3.02 7.22 14.20
CA ALA A 121 1.93 7.71 15.06
C ALA A 121 1.61 9.18 14.76
N SER A 122 2.63 10.03 14.64
CA SER A 122 2.47 11.44 14.27
C SER A 122 1.89 11.57 12.86
N LEU A 123 2.32 10.74 11.90
CA LEU A 123 1.76 10.72 10.55
C LEU A 123 0.29 10.27 10.55
N ALA A 124 -0.07 9.23 11.30
CA ALA A 124 -1.45 8.76 11.38
C ALA A 124 -2.40 9.86 11.88
N VAL A 125 -1.94 10.68 12.82
CA VAL A 125 -2.72 11.82 13.33
C VAL A 125 -2.72 13.00 12.35
N HIS A 126 -1.55 13.41 11.84
CA HIS A 126 -1.40 14.73 11.22
C HIS A 126 -1.25 14.73 9.70
N ALA A 127 -0.82 13.62 9.10
CA ALA A 127 -0.53 13.59 7.68
C ALA A 127 -1.78 13.90 6.85
N GLY A 128 -1.65 14.74 5.82
CA GLY A 128 -2.75 15.19 4.97
C GLY A 128 -3.66 16.25 5.59
N GLU A 129 -3.34 16.74 6.80
CA GLU A 129 -4.19 17.68 7.55
C GLU A 129 -3.42 18.87 8.13
N ARG A 130 -2.32 18.63 8.87
CA ARG A 130 -1.69 19.64 9.74
C ARG A 130 -1.01 20.80 9.00
N LEU A 131 -0.42 20.53 7.84
CA LEU A 131 0.29 21.52 7.01
C LEU A 131 -0.62 22.24 6.02
N GLY A 132 -1.94 22.03 6.13
CA GLY A 132 -2.93 22.61 5.25
C GLY A 132 -3.71 21.56 4.47
N ARG A 133 -4.97 21.86 4.23
CA ARG A 133 -5.89 21.08 3.41
C ARG A 133 -6.32 21.93 2.22
N ARG A 134 -6.90 21.28 1.20
CA ARG A 134 -7.50 22.00 0.06
C ARG A 134 -8.59 22.97 0.52
N ILE A 135 -9.37 22.57 1.53
CA ILE A 135 -10.37 23.45 2.15
C ILE A 135 -9.66 24.35 3.15
N ALA A 136 -9.69 25.65 2.91
CA ALA A 136 -9.26 26.65 3.89
C ALA A 136 -10.25 26.66 5.06
N THR A 137 -9.74 26.34 6.26
CA THR A 137 -10.52 26.29 7.50
C THR A 137 -9.59 26.44 8.69
N ASP A 138 -10.09 27.07 9.76
CA ASP A 138 -9.46 27.14 11.09
C ASP A 138 -9.85 25.96 11.99
N ALA A 139 -10.71 25.05 11.51
CA ALA A 139 -11.11 23.85 12.24
C ALA A 139 -9.94 22.87 12.42
N ILE A 140 -9.93 22.17 13.55
CA ILE A 140 -8.94 21.12 13.83
C ILE A 140 -9.16 19.93 12.88
N THR A 141 -10.38 19.42 12.83
CA THR A 141 -10.76 18.25 12.02
C THR A 141 -10.99 18.62 10.56
N THR A 142 -10.89 17.62 9.68
CA THR A 142 -11.24 17.77 8.27
C THR A 142 -12.76 17.89 8.11
N PRO A 143 -13.30 18.96 7.48
CA PRO A 143 -14.73 19.08 7.20
C PRO A 143 -15.23 17.99 6.25
N VAL A 144 -16.45 17.50 6.47
CA VAL A 144 -17.11 16.52 5.59
C VAL A 144 -17.84 17.27 4.47
N VAL A 145 -17.36 17.13 3.24
CA VAL A 145 -17.94 17.80 2.07
C VAL A 145 -18.89 16.87 1.35
N ASN A 146 -20.16 16.92 1.74
CA ASN A 146 -21.25 16.19 1.09
C ASN A 146 -21.75 16.96 -0.15
N THR A 147 -21.08 16.77 -1.28
CA THR A 147 -21.52 17.28 -2.58
C THR A 147 -21.32 16.25 -3.69
N SER A 148 -22.14 16.33 -4.75
CA SER A 148 -22.00 15.52 -5.95
C SER A 148 -21.23 16.23 -7.07
N ALA A 149 -21.18 17.56 -7.09
CA ALA A 149 -20.56 18.35 -8.15
C ALA A 149 -19.88 19.60 -7.58
N TYR A 150 -18.92 20.12 -8.34
CA TYR A 150 -18.19 21.36 -8.03
C TYR A 150 -18.47 22.39 -9.11
N TRP A 151 -18.76 23.62 -8.69
CA TRP A 151 -19.08 24.71 -9.60
C TRP A 151 -17.80 25.46 -10.02
N PHE A 152 -17.89 26.17 -11.13
CA PHE A 152 -16.86 27.09 -11.62
C PHE A 152 -17.43 28.51 -11.60
N SER A 153 -16.60 29.50 -11.24
CA SER A 153 -17.03 30.90 -11.12
C SER A 153 -17.31 31.57 -12.46
N SER A 154 -16.70 31.05 -13.53
CA SER A 154 -16.91 31.53 -14.89
C SER A 154 -16.65 30.41 -15.90
N SER A 155 -17.17 30.57 -17.12
CA SER A 155 -16.84 29.67 -18.23
C SER A 155 -15.34 29.67 -18.55
N GLN A 156 -14.64 30.78 -18.29
CA GLN A 156 -13.19 30.85 -18.48
C GLN A 156 -12.45 29.91 -17.52
N GLU A 157 -12.85 29.86 -16.25
CA GLU A 157 -12.26 28.94 -15.27
C GLU A 157 -12.52 27.47 -15.63
N LEU A 158 -13.69 27.15 -16.20
CA LEU A 158 -13.97 25.83 -16.75
C LEU A 158 -13.05 25.49 -17.94
N ILE A 159 -12.82 26.43 -18.86
CA ILE A 159 -11.88 26.25 -19.97
C ILE A 159 -10.46 26.03 -19.42
N ASP A 160 -10.03 26.84 -18.45
CA ASP A 160 -8.74 26.69 -17.80
C ASP A 160 -8.60 25.33 -17.11
N PHE A 161 -9.66 24.82 -16.49
CA PHE A 161 -9.67 23.47 -15.92
C PHE A 161 -9.52 22.39 -17.00
N LYS A 162 -10.28 22.47 -18.10
CA LYS A 162 -10.20 21.49 -19.21
C LYS A 162 -8.85 21.52 -19.92
N GLU A 163 -8.17 22.66 -19.92
CA GLU A 163 -6.82 22.84 -20.48
C GLU A 163 -5.69 22.63 -19.45
N GLY A 164 -6.02 22.19 -18.22
CA GLY A 164 -5.05 21.84 -17.18
C GLY A 164 -4.39 23.02 -16.46
N ARG A 165 -4.91 24.24 -16.63
CA ARG A 165 -4.45 25.47 -15.94
C ARG A 165 -5.17 25.75 -14.62
N HIS A 166 -6.28 25.06 -14.35
CA HIS A 166 -7.02 25.16 -13.09
C HIS A 166 -7.28 23.77 -12.49
N ALA A 167 -7.27 23.65 -11.15
CA ALA A 167 -7.41 22.37 -10.45
C ALA A 167 -8.75 22.26 -9.71
N SER A 168 -9.67 21.48 -10.27
CA SER A 168 -10.97 21.15 -9.67
C SER A 168 -11.18 19.64 -9.65
N PHE A 169 -12.05 19.16 -8.76
CA PHE A 169 -12.53 17.77 -8.85
C PHE A 169 -13.60 17.61 -9.92
N GLU A 170 -14.25 18.70 -10.37
CA GLU A 170 -15.39 18.74 -11.31
C GLU A 170 -16.64 18.01 -10.79
N TYR A 171 -16.50 16.73 -10.45
CA TYR A 171 -17.57 15.83 -10.07
C TYR A 171 -17.13 14.89 -8.94
N GLY A 172 -18.02 14.57 -8.00
CA GLY A 172 -17.71 13.83 -6.78
C GLY A 172 -17.14 12.41 -7.00
N ARG A 173 -17.36 11.82 -8.18
CA ARG A 173 -16.74 10.54 -8.58
C ARG A 173 -15.23 10.66 -8.82
N TYR A 174 -14.77 11.84 -9.23
CA TYR A 174 -13.37 12.06 -9.63
C TYR A 174 -12.49 12.53 -8.46
N GLY A 175 -13.14 12.96 -7.37
CA GLY A 175 -12.48 13.25 -6.13
C GLY A 175 -13.35 14.07 -5.18
N ASN A 176 -12.89 14.12 -3.94
CA ASN A 176 -13.52 14.87 -2.86
C ASN A 176 -12.44 15.39 -1.90
N PRO A 177 -12.54 16.65 -1.43
CA PRO A 177 -11.50 17.21 -0.55
C PRO A 177 -11.38 16.49 0.80
N THR A 178 -12.47 15.91 1.33
CA THR A 178 -12.46 15.10 2.55
C THR A 178 -11.71 13.79 2.31
N THR A 179 -11.99 13.10 1.19
CA THR A 179 -11.29 11.86 0.80
C THR A 179 -9.84 12.11 0.40
N GLU A 180 -9.52 13.26 -0.21
CA GLU A 180 -8.15 13.64 -0.59
C GLU A 180 -7.23 13.72 0.64
N ALA A 181 -7.73 14.24 1.78
CA ALA A 181 -6.97 14.27 3.03
C ALA A 181 -6.63 12.84 3.51
N LEU A 182 -7.59 11.91 3.40
CA LEU A 182 -7.41 10.50 3.73
C LEU A 182 -6.42 9.80 2.78
N GLU A 183 -6.49 10.08 1.47
CA GLU A 183 -5.54 9.58 0.47
C GLU A 183 -4.12 10.02 0.79
N LYS A 184 -3.89 11.31 1.05
CA LYS A 184 -2.58 11.87 1.42
C LYS A 184 -2.03 11.24 2.71
N LYS A 185 -2.88 11.07 3.72
CA LYS A 185 -2.51 10.42 4.99
C LYS A 185 -2.02 8.99 4.75
N MET A 186 -2.76 8.23 3.96
CA MET A 186 -2.39 6.85 3.65
C MET A 186 -1.12 6.78 2.80
N SER A 187 -0.93 7.66 1.82
CA SER A 187 0.32 7.72 1.05
C SER A 187 1.53 8.00 1.96
N ALA A 188 1.39 8.91 2.92
CA ALA A 188 2.44 9.21 3.89
C ALA A 188 2.77 8.00 4.79
N LEU A 189 1.76 7.25 5.21
CA LEU A 189 1.91 6.03 6.01
C LEU A 189 2.56 4.90 5.20
N GLU A 190 2.07 4.58 4.02
CA GLU A 190 2.60 3.52 3.16
C GLU A 190 3.96 3.86 2.52
N LYS A 191 4.39 5.12 2.63
CA LYS A 191 5.51 5.68 1.86
C LYS A 191 5.27 5.62 0.34
N ALA A 192 4.01 5.70 -0.08
CA ALA A 192 3.61 5.73 -1.47
C ALA A 192 3.72 7.13 -2.08
N GLU A 193 3.81 7.20 -3.41
CA GLU A 193 3.70 8.45 -4.16
C GLU A 193 2.23 8.91 -4.24
N SER A 194 1.31 7.95 -4.37
CA SER A 194 -0.12 8.20 -4.55
C SER A 194 -0.96 7.09 -3.93
N THR A 195 -2.17 7.44 -3.50
CA THR A 195 -3.16 6.50 -2.98
C THR A 195 -4.54 6.88 -3.49
N VAL A 196 -5.36 5.88 -3.83
CA VAL A 196 -6.80 6.06 -4.09
C VAL A 196 -7.65 5.30 -3.09
N PHE A 197 -8.67 5.94 -2.54
CA PHE A 197 -9.68 5.31 -1.68
C PHE A 197 -10.95 4.98 -2.47
N VAL A 198 -11.52 3.81 -2.19
CA VAL A 198 -12.64 3.23 -2.95
C VAL A 198 -13.64 2.55 -2.03
N ALA A 199 -14.81 2.20 -2.57
CA ALA A 199 -15.96 1.71 -1.84
C ALA A 199 -15.74 0.45 -0.98
N SER A 200 -14.77 -0.41 -1.32
CA SER A 200 -14.45 -1.61 -0.53
C SER A 200 -13.09 -2.19 -0.88
N GLY A 201 -12.53 -3.03 0.00
CA GLY A 201 -11.31 -3.79 -0.29
C GLY A 201 -11.46 -4.69 -1.52
N MET A 202 -12.63 -5.30 -1.74
CA MET A 202 -12.89 -6.09 -2.94
C MET A 202 -12.88 -5.24 -4.22
N TYR A 203 -13.48 -4.05 -4.17
CA TYR A 203 -13.41 -3.14 -5.30
C TYR A 203 -11.96 -2.72 -5.57
N ALA A 204 -11.16 -2.49 -4.52
CA ALA A 204 -9.75 -2.17 -4.67
C ALA A 204 -8.98 -3.25 -5.44
N SER A 205 -9.10 -4.51 -5.03
CA SER A 205 -8.47 -5.64 -5.74
C SER A 205 -8.99 -5.78 -7.17
N VAL A 206 -10.30 -5.69 -7.39
CA VAL A 206 -10.92 -5.83 -8.72
C VAL A 206 -10.49 -4.72 -9.67
N ALA A 207 -10.52 -3.46 -9.22
CA ALA A 207 -10.13 -2.31 -10.03
C ALA A 207 -8.66 -2.39 -10.42
N MET A 208 -7.80 -2.75 -9.46
CA MET A 208 -6.38 -2.94 -9.71
C MET A 208 -6.11 -4.06 -10.72
N LEU A 209 -6.62 -5.27 -10.48
CA LEU A 209 -6.42 -6.42 -11.37
C LEU A 209 -6.97 -6.14 -12.77
N SER A 210 -8.14 -5.49 -12.85
CA SER A 210 -8.79 -5.16 -14.13
C SER A 210 -7.97 -4.20 -14.97
N THR A 211 -7.25 -3.29 -14.31
CA THR A 211 -6.48 -2.21 -14.92
C THR A 211 -5.08 -2.66 -15.30
N LEU A 212 -4.39 -3.38 -14.41
CA LEU A 212 -2.97 -3.68 -14.57
C LEU A 212 -2.70 -4.95 -15.35
N VAL A 213 -3.65 -5.89 -15.37
CA VAL A 213 -3.49 -7.13 -16.11
C VAL A 213 -4.15 -6.98 -17.48
N PRO A 214 -3.37 -7.00 -18.59
CA PRO A 214 -3.92 -6.86 -19.92
C PRO A 214 -4.81 -8.04 -20.28
N ALA A 215 -5.71 -7.86 -21.26
CA ALA A 215 -6.43 -8.99 -21.85
C ALA A 215 -5.43 -10.02 -22.39
N GLY A 216 -5.67 -11.31 -22.14
CA GLY A 216 -4.71 -12.37 -22.47
C GLY A 216 -3.50 -12.49 -21.51
N GLY A 217 -3.42 -11.64 -20.48
CA GLY A 217 -2.32 -11.65 -19.51
C GLY A 217 -2.29 -12.87 -18.60
N HIS A 218 -1.23 -13.00 -17.80
CA HIS A 218 -1.05 -14.09 -16.86
C HIS A 218 -0.79 -13.56 -15.44
N ILE A 219 -1.48 -14.13 -14.46
CA ILE A 219 -1.34 -13.78 -13.04
C ILE A 219 -0.72 -14.96 -12.29
N VAL A 220 0.22 -14.69 -11.39
CA VAL A 220 0.56 -15.65 -10.35
C VAL A 220 -0.15 -15.25 -9.06
N THR A 221 -0.63 -16.21 -8.29
CA THR A 221 -1.19 -15.98 -6.95
C THR A 221 -0.90 -17.15 -6.02
N THR A 222 -1.15 -16.95 -4.73
CA THR A 222 -1.02 -18.00 -3.73
C THR A 222 -2.31 -18.81 -3.50
N THR A 223 -2.18 -20.03 -2.97
CA THR A 223 -3.32 -20.88 -2.53
C THR A 223 -4.19 -20.23 -1.45
N ASP A 224 -3.60 -19.40 -0.60
CA ASP A 224 -4.25 -18.85 0.61
C ASP A 224 -4.88 -17.48 0.39
N LEU A 225 -5.25 -17.19 -0.86
CA LEU A 225 -5.86 -15.92 -1.21
C LEU A 225 -7.28 -15.81 -0.64
N TYR A 226 -7.67 -14.61 -0.28
CA TYR A 226 -9.01 -14.24 0.11
C TYR A 226 -10.00 -14.75 -0.92
N ARG A 227 -10.93 -15.59 -0.44
CA ARG A 227 -11.77 -16.43 -1.29
C ARG A 227 -12.52 -15.65 -2.38
N LYS A 228 -12.97 -14.43 -2.09
CA LYS A 228 -13.72 -13.63 -3.09
C LYS A 228 -12.80 -13.06 -4.17
N THR A 229 -11.57 -12.70 -3.84
CA THR A 229 -10.56 -12.31 -4.83
C THR A 229 -10.24 -13.50 -5.72
N ARG A 230 -10.08 -14.70 -5.13
CA ARG A 230 -9.84 -15.92 -5.89
C ARG A 230 -10.99 -16.26 -6.85
N ILE A 231 -12.24 -16.16 -6.39
CA ILE A 231 -13.42 -16.37 -7.25
C ILE A 231 -13.40 -15.40 -8.43
N TYR A 232 -13.14 -14.11 -8.20
CA TYR A 232 -13.06 -13.13 -9.28
C TYR A 232 -11.98 -13.51 -10.32
N MET A 233 -10.80 -13.96 -9.86
CA MET A 233 -9.74 -14.42 -10.75
C MET A 233 -10.10 -15.69 -11.53
N GLU A 234 -10.92 -16.58 -10.98
CA GLU A 234 -11.32 -17.84 -11.62
C GLU A 234 -12.56 -17.71 -12.51
N THR A 235 -13.44 -16.73 -12.27
CA THR A 235 -14.73 -16.63 -12.98
C THR A 235 -14.83 -15.42 -13.91
N GLU A 236 -14.23 -14.27 -13.56
CA GLU A 236 -14.37 -13.04 -14.34
C GLU A 236 -13.16 -12.76 -15.23
N LEU A 237 -11.94 -12.93 -14.72
CA LEU A 237 -10.73 -12.69 -15.49
C LEU A 237 -10.58 -13.60 -16.73
N PRO A 238 -10.97 -14.89 -16.71
CA PRO A 238 -10.87 -15.75 -17.89
C PRO A 238 -11.77 -15.29 -19.06
N LYS A 239 -12.85 -14.55 -18.78
CA LYS A 239 -13.70 -13.95 -19.84
C LYS A 239 -12.94 -12.91 -20.68
N ARG A 240 -11.81 -12.39 -20.17
CA ARG A 240 -10.88 -11.50 -20.87
C ARG A 240 -9.62 -12.21 -21.37
N GLY A 241 -9.63 -13.54 -21.39
CA GLY A 241 -8.47 -14.37 -21.74
C GLY A 241 -7.34 -14.35 -20.71
N ILE A 242 -7.55 -13.77 -19.53
CA ILE A 242 -6.53 -13.73 -18.48
C ILE A 242 -6.46 -15.10 -17.81
N THR A 243 -5.25 -15.63 -17.72
CA THR A 243 -4.95 -16.94 -17.11
C THR A 243 -4.21 -16.76 -15.78
N MET A 244 -4.15 -17.82 -14.98
CA MET A 244 -3.56 -17.75 -13.65
C MET A 244 -2.84 -19.03 -13.26
N THR A 245 -1.67 -18.88 -12.64
CA THR A 245 -0.95 -19.95 -11.93
C THR A 245 -1.08 -19.76 -10.42
N VAL A 246 -1.29 -20.86 -9.71
CA VAL A 246 -1.53 -20.86 -8.26
C VAL A 246 -0.42 -21.65 -7.59
N ILE A 247 0.35 -20.99 -6.74
CA ILE A 247 1.46 -21.59 -6.00
C ILE A 247 1.18 -21.62 -4.51
N ARG A 248 1.89 -22.46 -3.76
CA ARG A 248 1.83 -22.38 -2.29
C ARG A 248 2.62 -21.14 -1.83
N PRO A 249 2.14 -20.39 -0.82
CA PRO A 249 2.96 -19.38 -0.17
C PRO A 249 4.30 -19.96 0.29
N ALA A 250 5.37 -19.17 0.12
CA ALA A 250 6.77 -19.54 0.37
C ALA A 250 7.40 -20.58 -0.58
N ASP A 251 6.70 -21.02 -1.62
CA ASP A 251 7.23 -21.95 -2.64
C ASP A 251 7.92 -21.14 -3.76
N MET A 252 9.19 -20.76 -3.52
CA MET A 252 9.95 -19.89 -4.43
C MET A 252 10.33 -20.61 -5.73
N ASP A 253 10.54 -21.92 -5.69
CA ASP A 253 10.81 -22.71 -6.90
C ASP A 253 9.58 -22.70 -7.81
N ALA A 254 8.39 -22.92 -7.27
CA ALA A 254 7.15 -22.83 -8.05
C ALA A 254 6.88 -21.40 -8.58
N LEU A 255 7.26 -20.35 -7.82
CA LEU A 255 7.20 -18.98 -8.32
C LEU A 255 8.16 -18.76 -9.49
N GLN A 256 9.41 -19.22 -9.35
CA GLN A 256 10.43 -19.11 -10.39
C GLN A 256 9.99 -19.85 -11.66
N ASP A 257 9.50 -21.08 -11.54
CA ASP A 257 8.97 -21.87 -12.64
C ASP A 257 7.79 -21.15 -13.33
N ALA A 258 6.87 -20.57 -12.55
CA ALA A 258 5.73 -19.84 -13.12
C ALA A 258 6.19 -18.59 -13.89
N LEU A 259 7.18 -17.88 -13.36
CA LEU A 259 7.79 -16.70 -13.97
C LEU A 259 8.64 -17.03 -15.21
N ASP A 260 9.26 -18.20 -15.26
CA ASP A 260 10.08 -18.66 -16.39
C ASP A 260 9.23 -19.18 -17.55
N ASN A 261 8.14 -19.89 -17.22
CA ASN A 261 7.31 -20.57 -18.23
C ASN A 261 6.16 -19.71 -18.76
N ASN A 262 5.84 -18.58 -18.11
CA ASN A 262 4.72 -17.71 -18.50
C ASN A 262 5.17 -16.25 -18.60
N ASN A 263 4.54 -15.49 -19.48
CA ASN A 263 4.70 -14.03 -19.51
C ASN A 263 3.83 -13.39 -18.40
N VAL A 264 4.29 -13.50 -17.15
CA VAL A 264 3.55 -13.05 -15.97
C VAL A 264 3.45 -11.53 -15.95
N SER A 265 2.23 -11.02 -15.94
CA SER A 265 1.97 -9.57 -15.85
C SER A 265 2.02 -9.09 -14.40
N LEU A 266 1.52 -9.91 -13.46
CA LEU A 266 1.38 -9.52 -12.07
C LEU A 266 1.42 -10.74 -11.14
N PHE A 267 2.18 -10.65 -10.05
CA PHE A 267 2.06 -11.53 -8.89
C PHE A 267 1.21 -10.83 -7.82
N PHE A 268 0.07 -11.43 -7.46
CA PHE A 268 -0.81 -10.94 -6.40
C PHE A 268 -0.78 -11.90 -5.22
N THR A 269 -0.59 -11.39 -4.01
CA THR A 269 -0.61 -12.23 -2.81
C THR A 269 -0.87 -11.41 -1.54
N GLU A 270 -1.23 -12.12 -0.48
CA GLU A 270 -1.45 -11.59 0.86
C GLU A 270 -0.25 -11.92 1.74
N THR A 271 0.20 -10.96 2.54
CA THR A 271 1.14 -11.25 3.63
C THR A 271 0.88 -10.32 4.81
N PRO A 272 0.54 -10.86 6.01
CA PRO A 272 0.24 -12.27 6.29
C PRO A 272 -1.03 -12.80 5.60
N THR A 273 -1.07 -14.10 5.26
CA THR A 273 -2.24 -14.74 4.64
C THR A 273 -3.35 -15.07 5.65
N ASN A 274 -4.59 -15.21 5.17
CA ASN A 274 -5.69 -15.78 5.96
C ASN A 274 -5.97 -17.24 5.55
N PRO A 275 -6.26 -18.17 6.48
CA PRO A 275 -6.30 -18.01 7.94
C PRO A 275 -4.99 -18.35 8.65
N PHE A 276 -3.98 -18.83 7.92
CA PHE A 276 -2.78 -19.45 8.49
C PHE A 276 -1.64 -18.47 8.80
N LEU A 277 -1.81 -17.19 8.47
CA LEU A 277 -0.85 -16.11 8.75
C LEU A 277 0.54 -16.40 8.18
N ARG A 278 0.58 -17.02 6.99
CA ARG A 278 1.84 -17.25 6.30
C ARG A 278 2.35 -15.92 5.76
N CYS A 279 3.64 -15.70 5.90
CA CYS A 279 4.32 -14.54 5.35
C CYS A 279 5.14 -14.95 4.13
N ILE A 280 5.40 -13.98 3.27
CA ILE A 280 6.35 -14.12 2.17
C ILE A 280 7.48 -13.12 2.37
N ASP A 281 8.64 -13.45 1.83
CA ASP A 281 9.75 -12.52 1.72
C ASP A 281 9.46 -11.55 0.55
N ILE A 282 8.96 -10.36 0.86
CA ILE A 282 8.56 -9.38 -0.16
C ILE A 282 9.77 -8.92 -0.99
N GLU A 283 10.93 -8.74 -0.36
CA GLU A 283 12.13 -8.26 -1.06
C GLU A 283 12.63 -9.30 -2.06
N LEU A 284 12.72 -10.56 -1.64
CA LEU A 284 13.07 -11.66 -2.53
C LEU A 284 12.09 -11.78 -3.69
N VAL A 285 10.78 -11.81 -3.38
CA VAL A 285 9.73 -11.98 -4.38
C VAL A 285 9.69 -10.80 -5.36
N SER A 286 9.86 -9.58 -4.87
CA SER A 286 9.93 -8.36 -5.68
C SER A 286 11.04 -8.48 -6.72
N ASN A 287 12.25 -8.84 -6.28
CA ASN A 287 13.39 -9.04 -7.18
C ASN A 287 13.11 -10.13 -8.23
N MET A 288 12.51 -11.25 -7.85
CA MET A 288 12.14 -12.32 -8.80
C MET A 288 11.14 -11.84 -9.86
N CYS A 289 10.09 -11.12 -9.44
CA CYS A 289 9.08 -10.57 -10.35
C CYS A 289 9.69 -9.53 -11.30
N HIS A 290 10.46 -8.57 -10.76
CA HIS A 290 11.06 -7.48 -11.54
C HIS A 290 12.08 -7.97 -12.56
N ASN A 291 12.85 -9.02 -12.24
CA ASN A 291 13.77 -9.67 -13.20
C ASN A 291 13.07 -10.23 -14.44
N LYS A 292 11.75 -10.43 -14.38
CA LYS A 292 10.91 -10.94 -15.47
C LYS A 292 9.92 -9.90 -15.99
N GLY A 293 9.98 -8.66 -15.50
CA GLY A 293 9.07 -7.58 -15.87
C GLY A 293 7.66 -7.69 -15.28
N ALA A 294 7.44 -8.60 -14.33
CA ALA A 294 6.15 -8.75 -13.63
C ALA A 294 6.03 -7.72 -12.50
N LEU A 295 4.81 -7.20 -12.29
CA LEU A 295 4.51 -6.35 -11.14
C LEU A 295 4.25 -7.20 -9.89
N LEU A 296 4.62 -6.70 -8.71
CA LEU A 296 4.26 -7.28 -7.42
C LEU A 296 3.19 -6.42 -6.72
N CYS A 297 2.04 -7.01 -6.43
CA CYS A 297 1.04 -6.41 -5.56
C CYS A 297 0.83 -7.22 -4.28
N ILE A 298 0.88 -6.53 -3.14
CA ILE A 298 0.65 -7.10 -1.83
C ILE A 298 -0.66 -6.59 -1.23
N ASP A 299 -1.57 -7.50 -0.89
CA ASP A 299 -2.64 -7.18 0.05
C ASP A 299 -2.06 -7.20 1.47
N SER A 300 -1.94 -6.00 2.06
CA SER A 300 -1.36 -5.77 3.38
C SER A 300 -2.41 -5.59 4.48
N THR A 301 -3.66 -6.02 4.23
CA THR A 301 -4.79 -5.81 5.17
C THR A 301 -4.49 -6.31 6.58
N PHE A 302 -3.83 -7.48 6.72
CA PHE A 302 -3.49 -8.04 8.03
C PHE A 302 -2.33 -7.31 8.71
N ALA A 303 -1.32 -6.92 7.93
CA ALA A 303 -0.16 -6.23 8.47
C ALA A 303 -0.53 -4.81 8.93
N SER A 304 -1.41 -4.12 8.18
CA SER A 304 -1.63 -2.68 8.22
C SER A 304 -0.36 -1.89 7.82
N PRO A 305 -0.47 -0.61 7.42
CA PRO A 305 0.70 0.20 7.15
C PRO A 305 1.63 0.32 8.37
N ILE A 306 1.19 0.06 9.59
CA ILE A 306 2.02 0.26 10.79
C ILE A 306 3.06 -0.85 10.97
N ASN A 307 2.71 -2.11 10.70
CA ASN A 307 3.60 -3.24 10.99
C ASN A 307 4.46 -3.64 9.78
N GLN A 308 4.05 -3.31 8.56
CA GLN A 308 4.78 -3.67 7.36
C GLN A 308 4.59 -2.60 6.28
N LYS A 309 5.68 -2.17 5.66
CA LYS A 309 5.71 -1.22 4.54
C LYS A 309 6.07 -1.98 3.27
N ALA A 310 5.11 -2.68 2.67
CA ALA A 310 5.40 -3.55 1.53
C ALA A 310 6.03 -2.79 0.34
N LEU A 311 5.67 -1.53 0.12
CA LEU A 311 6.29 -0.68 -0.91
C LEU A 311 7.79 -0.45 -0.68
N THR A 312 8.23 -0.25 0.58
CA THR A 312 9.66 -0.05 0.87
C THR A 312 10.46 -1.35 0.77
N LEU A 313 9.78 -2.49 0.72
CA LEU A 313 10.37 -3.81 0.51
C LEU A 313 10.34 -4.23 -0.97
N GLY A 314 9.92 -3.34 -1.88
CA GLY A 314 9.96 -3.56 -3.32
C GLY A 314 8.64 -3.95 -3.98
N ALA A 315 7.52 -4.02 -3.24
CA ALA A 315 6.22 -4.17 -3.90
C ALA A 315 5.92 -2.93 -4.76
N ASP A 316 5.33 -3.13 -5.94
CA ASP A 316 4.90 -2.03 -6.81
C ASP A 316 3.64 -1.35 -6.28
N MET A 317 2.77 -2.15 -5.67
CA MET A 317 1.48 -1.74 -5.17
C MET A 317 1.07 -2.46 -3.91
N VAL A 318 0.30 -1.76 -3.08
CA VAL A 318 -0.31 -2.28 -1.87
C VAL A 318 -1.81 -2.04 -1.91
N VAL A 319 -2.57 -3.06 -1.56
CA VAL A 319 -4.02 -2.99 -1.38
C VAL A 319 -4.36 -3.22 0.08
N HIS A 320 -5.36 -2.51 0.58
CA HIS A 320 -6.00 -2.81 1.87
C HIS A 320 -7.50 -2.88 1.76
N SER A 321 -8.09 -3.78 2.55
CA SER A 321 -9.45 -3.61 3.05
C SER A 321 -9.45 -2.64 4.23
N ALA A 322 -9.71 -1.37 3.94
CA ALA A 322 -9.80 -0.33 4.96
C ALA A 322 -10.92 -0.60 5.99
N THR A 323 -11.91 -1.42 5.63
CA THR A 323 -12.93 -2.00 6.53
C THR A 323 -12.35 -2.62 7.82
N LYS A 324 -11.10 -3.09 7.79
CA LYS A 324 -10.48 -3.84 8.90
C LYS A 324 -9.78 -2.90 9.87
N TYR A 325 -8.46 -3.03 10.04
CA TYR A 325 -7.71 -2.28 11.04
C TYR A 325 -7.71 -0.76 10.81
N ILE A 326 -7.74 -0.32 9.55
CA ILE A 326 -7.71 1.10 9.20
C ILE A 326 -8.97 1.80 9.73
N ALA A 327 -10.16 1.22 9.49
CA ALA A 327 -11.40 1.70 10.08
C ALA A 327 -11.45 1.40 11.58
N GLY A 328 -11.17 0.16 11.99
CA GLY A 328 -11.02 -0.27 13.39
C GLY A 328 -12.33 -0.43 14.18
N HIS A 329 -13.47 0.07 13.68
CA HIS A 329 -14.70 0.22 14.47
C HIS A 329 -15.91 -0.60 13.94
N ASN A 330 -15.72 -1.42 12.91
CA ASN A 330 -16.75 -2.31 12.33
C ASN A 330 -18.03 -1.60 11.81
N ASP A 331 -17.93 -0.35 11.39
CA ASP A 331 -19.03 0.52 11.01
C ASP A 331 -18.94 1.07 9.57
N VAL A 332 -17.77 0.95 8.94
CA VAL A 332 -17.53 1.42 7.56
C VAL A 332 -16.89 0.36 6.68
N ILE A 333 -17.29 0.32 5.41
CA ILE A 333 -16.64 -0.47 4.37
C ILE A 333 -15.84 0.48 3.47
N GLY A 334 -14.57 0.12 3.23
CA GLY A 334 -13.70 0.87 2.34
C GLY A 334 -12.52 0.02 1.88
N GLY A 335 -11.87 0.46 0.82
CA GLY A 335 -10.62 -0.09 0.34
C GLY A 335 -9.67 1.03 -0.05
N CYS A 336 -8.38 0.74 -0.08
CA CYS A 336 -7.42 1.65 -0.66
C CYS A 336 -6.35 0.90 -1.46
N ILE A 337 -5.73 1.65 -2.36
CA ILE A 337 -4.68 1.19 -3.25
C ILE A 337 -3.58 2.25 -3.21
N SER A 338 -2.37 1.86 -2.83
CA SER A 338 -1.21 2.73 -2.67
C SER A 338 -0.05 2.23 -3.53
N GLY A 339 0.72 3.13 -4.13
CA GLY A 339 1.89 2.76 -4.93
C GLY A 339 2.52 3.95 -5.64
N ARG A 340 3.20 3.66 -6.75
CA ARG A 340 3.71 4.69 -7.69
C ARG A 340 2.56 5.44 -8.34
N ASP A 341 2.74 6.75 -8.56
CA ASP A 341 1.68 7.59 -9.10
C ASP A 341 1.22 7.12 -10.50
N GLU A 342 2.16 6.67 -11.34
CA GLU A 342 1.85 6.14 -12.67
C GLU A 342 0.85 4.98 -12.61
N LEU A 343 1.03 4.03 -11.68
CA LEU A 343 0.18 2.85 -11.55
C LEU A 343 -1.17 3.20 -10.91
N VAL A 344 -1.13 3.99 -9.83
CA VAL A 344 -2.34 4.42 -9.12
C VAL A 344 -3.22 5.29 -10.02
N SER A 345 -2.63 6.15 -10.86
CA SER A 345 -3.35 6.98 -11.82
C SER A 345 -4.08 6.15 -12.88
N LYS A 346 -3.50 5.05 -13.38
CA LYS A 346 -4.20 4.11 -14.27
C LYS A 346 -5.45 3.54 -13.58
N VAL A 347 -5.32 3.13 -12.32
CA VAL A 347 -6.44 2.59 -11.55
C VAL A 347 -7.48 3.67 -11.23
N ARG A 348 -7.05 4.90 -10.96
CA ARG A 348 -7.92 6.06 -10.74
C ARG A 348 -8.78 6.38 -11.97
N ILE A 349 -8.19 6.35 -13.16
CA ILE A 349 -8.92 6.51 -14.43
C ILE A 349 -9.98 5.42 -14.60
N TYR A 350 -9.62 4.15 -14.36
CA TYR A 350 -10.59 3.05 -14.39
C TYR A 350 -11.70 3.22 -13.35
N HIS A 351 -11.33 3.63 -12.14
CA HIS A 351 -12.25 3.90 -11.05
C HIS A 351 -13.26 5.00 -11.39
N HIS A 352 -12.85 6.06 -12.09
CA HIS A 352 -13.73 7.13 -12.54
C HIS A 352 -14.79 6.66 -13.55
N VAL A 353 -14.55 5.55 -14.25
CA VAL A 353 -15.52 4.94 -15.18
C VAL A 353 -16.46 4.01 -14.43
N VAL A 354 -15.92 3.09 -13.62
CA VAL A 354 -16.72 2.04 -12.97
C VAL A 354 -17.48 2.55 -11.73
N GLY A 355 -16.98 3.59 -11.06
CA GLY A 355 -17.73 4.34 -10.05
C GLY A 355 -17.89 3.69 -8.68
N GLY A 356 -16.91 2.91 -8.21
CA GLY A 356 -16.91 2.37 -6.84
C GLY A 356 -16.44 3.38 -5.81
N VAL A 357 -17.13 4.52 -5.70
CA VAL A 357 -16.72 5.71 -4.94
C VAL A 357 -16.91 5.52 -3.44
N LEU A 358 -15.98 6.01 -2.63
CA LEU A 358 -16.13 6.11 -1.18
C LEU A 358 -16.93 7.37 -0.80
N ASN A 359 -17.88 7.24 0.14
CA ASN A 359 -18.62 8.40 0.66
C ASN A 359 -17.73 9.29 1.55
N PRO A 360 -17.85 10.64 1.50
CA PRO A 360 -17.06 11.57 2.32
C PRO A 360 -17.22 11.42 3.83
#